data_AF-C4YLF3-F1
#
_entry.id   AF-C4YLF3-F1
#
_cell.length_a   1.000
_cell.length_b   1.000
_cell.length_c   1.000
_cell.angle_alpha   90.00
_cell.angle_beta   90.00
_cell.angle_gamma   90.00
#
_symmetry.space_group_name_H-M   'P 1'
#
loop_
_entity.id
_entity.type
_entity.pdbx_description
1 polymer ?
#
loop_
_entity_poly.entity_id
_entity_poly.type
_entity_poly.pdbx_seq_one_letter_code
_entity_poly.pdbx_strand_id
1 'polypeptide(L)'
;MILHAMTRKKTDDREILISERDNEVLSVAQAKLLKTQDVNYIRTMRLNELKKIEKEKEGKLFGASGKHTVFVDSIEEQESFNPEEFFDTDAALLDNRENRLRMNQLYDNSGLLTSNDLDIDTKNKLDLKKLKQYKLLQRRLKKEKELKEVESIMSKNLEKMKKGNKKKVVDSNGKVHFKWKNERKR
;
A
#
# COMPACT_ATOMS: atom_id res chain seq x y z
N MET A 1 -30.72 41.40 -43.93
CA MET A 1 -30.76 41.60 -42.47
C MET A 1 -29.83 40.57 -41.85
N ILE A 2 -28.68 40.96 -41.29
CA ILE A 2 -27.72 40.02 -40.69
C ILE A 2 -28.18 39.73 -39.26
N LEU A 3 -28.33 38.46 -38.90
CA LEU A 3 -28.72 38.04 -37.56
C LEU A 3 -27.52 38.14 -36.60
N HIS A 4 -27.64 38.95 -35.55
CA HIS A 4 -26.61 39.08 -34.50
C HIS A 4 -26.24 37.73 -33.84
N ALA A 5 -27.17 36.77 -33.83
CA ALA A 5 -26.95 35.42 -33.31
C ALA A 5 -25.89 34.61 -34.09
N MET A 6 -25.62 34.96 -35.36
CA MET A 6 -24.59 34.31 -36.18
C MET A 6 -23.16 34.62 -35.72
N THR A 7 -22.96 35.60 -34.83
CA THR A 7 -21.63 35.90 -34.25
C THR A 7 -21.21 34.92 -33.16
N ARG A 8 -22.17 34.21 -32.56
CA ARG A 8 -21.94 33.27 -31.44
C ARG A 8 -22.08 31.81 -31.86
N LYS A 9 -22.96 31.54 -32.83
CA LYS A 9 -23.19 30.19 -33.35
C LYS A 9 -22.18 29.87 -34.44
N LYS A 10 -21.60 28.67 -34.38
CA LYS A 10 -20.61 28.18 -35.36
C LYS A 10 -21.15 26.92 -36.03
N THR A 11 -20.76 26.75 -37.29
CA THR A 11 -21.07 25.57 -38.09
C THR A 11 -19.75 24.88 -38.41
N ASP A 12 -19.73 23.55 -38.38
CA ASP A 12 -18.55 22.76 -38.73
C ASP A 12 -18.32 22.74 -40.26
N ASP A 13 -17.17 22.24 -40.71
CA ASP A 13 -16.79 22.12 -42.13
C ASP A 13 -17.77 21.25 -42.95
N ARG A 14 -18.65 20.51 -42.27
CA ARG A 14 -19.74 19.69 -42.84
C ARG A 14 -21.11 20.37 -42.81
N GLU A 15 -21.14 21.68 -42.57
CA GLU A 15 -22.36 22.50 -42.50
C GLU A 15 -23.35 22.12 -41.37
N ILE A 16 -22.88 21.38 -40.36
CA ILE A 16 -23.67 21.02 -39.17
C ILE A 16 -23.46 22.07 -38.07
N LEU A 17 -24.56 22.59 -37.50
CA LEU A 17 -24.52 23.55 -36.40
C LEU A 17 -23.86 22.93 -35.16
N ILE A 18 -22.81 23.57 -34.65
CA ILE A 18 -22.13 23.16 -33.42
C ILE A 18 -22.93 23.71 -32.25
N SER A 19 -23.54 22.82 -31.47
CA SER A 19 -24.02 23.15 -30.13
C SER A 19 -22.86 23.06 -29.15
N GLU A 20 -22.52 24.18 -28.51
CA GLU A 20 -21.58 24.15 -27.39
C GLU A 20 -22.24 23.36 -26.25
N ARG A 21 -21.57 22.28 -25.82
CA ARG A 21 -21.83 21.68 -24.51
C ARG A 21 -21.20 22.61 -23.47
N ASP A 22 -21.73 22.65 -22.24
CA ASP A 22 -21.28 23.51 -21.11
C ASP A 22 -19.85 23.21 -20.60
N ASN A 23 -18.89 23.01 -21.50
CA ASN A 23 -17.48 22.84 -21.22
C ASN A 23 -16.78 24.19 -21.47
N GLU A 24 -16.83 25.05 -20.46
CA GLU A 24 -16.11 26.32 -20.49
C GLU A 24 -14.59 26.10 -20.42
N VAL A 25 -13.83 26.91 -21.18
CA VAL A 25 -12.36 26.89 -21.13
C VAL A 25 -11.89 27.55 -19.85
N LEU A 26 -11.40 26.74 -18.90
CA LEU A 26 -10.89 27.23 -17.62
C LEU A 26 -9.58 28.01 -17.78
N SER A 27 -9.44 29.09 -17.03
CA SER A 27 -8.17 29.81 -16.88
C SER A 27 -7.12 28.92 -16.19
N VAL A 28 -5.84 29.14 -16.50
CA VAL A 28 -4.71 28.42 -15.88
C VAL A 28 -4.74 28.54 -14.35
N ALA A 29 -5.15 29.69 -13.81
CA ALA A 29 -5.27 29.91 -12.37
C ALA A 29 -6.38 29.04 -11.75
N GLN A 30 -7.55 28.99 -12.38
CA GLN A 30 -8.68 28.14 -11.95
C GLN A 30 -8.31 26.65 -12.03
N ALA A 31 -7.70 26.22 -13.14
CA ALA A 31 -7.24 24.84 -13.30
C ALA A 31 -6.18 24.45 -12.25
N LYS A 32 -5.29 25.37 -11.86
CA LYS A 32 -4.30 25.14 -10.80
C LYS A 32 -4.95 25.01 -9.43
N LEU A 33 -5.97 25.82 -9.12
CA LEU A 33 -6.72 25.75 -7.88
C LEU A 33 -7.42 24.38 -7.74
N LEU A 34 -8.17 23.97 -8.77
CA LEU A 34 -8.89 22.70 -8.78
C LEU A 34 -7.92 21.51 -8.61
N LYS A 35 -6.83 21.47 -9.38
CA LYS A 35 -5.83 20.40 -9.24
C LYS A 35 -5.15 20.37 -7.88
N THR A 36 -4.99 21.53 -7.22
CA THR A 36 -4.42 21.59 -5.87
C THR A 36 -5.40 20.99 -4.85
N GLN A 37 -6.69 21.29 -4.98
CA GLN A 37 -7.74 20.70 -4.13
C GLN A 37 -7.78 19.17 -4.31
N ASP A 38 -7.75 18.69 -5.56
CA ASP A 38 -7.77 17.26 -5.84
C ASP A 38 -6.55 16.53 -5.24
N VAL A 39 -5.34 17.10 -5.39
CA VAL A 39 -4.12 16.55 -4.79
C VAL A 39 -4.25 16.46 -3.26
N ASN A 40 -4.77 17.51 -2.63
CA ASN A 40 -4.98 17.52 -1.17
C ASN A 40 -6.01 16.48 -0.72
N TYR A 41 -7.08 16.30 -1.50
CA TYR A 41 -8.08 15.27 -1.24
C TYR A 41 -7.45 13.88 -1.30
N ILE A 42 -6.74 13.54 -2.38
CA ILE A 42 -6.07 12.24 -2.55
C ILE A 42 -5.03 12.02 -1.43
N ARG A 43 -4.25 13.03 -1.09
CA ARG A 43 -3.28 12.98 0.01
C ARG A 43 -3.97 12.66 1.34
N THR A 44 -5.08 13.32 1.65
CA THR A 44 -5.86 13.07 2.88
C THR A 44 -6.40 11.65 2.91
N MET A 45 -6.94 11.17 1.79
CA MET A 45 -7.44 9.79 1.65
C MET A 45 -6.31 8.77 1.84
N ARG A 46 -5.14 9.03 1.27
CA ARG A 46 -3.94 8.19 1.45
C ARG A 46 -3.48 8.16 2.90
N LEU A 47 -3.37 9.31 3.57
CA LEU A 47 -2.95 9.39 4.98
C LEU A 47 -3.94 8.67 5.91
N ASN A 48 -5.24 8.78 5.64
CA ASN A 48 -6.26 8.04 6.38
C ASN A 48 -6.08 6.51 6.21
N GLU A 49 -5.84 6.05 4.97
CA GLU A 49 -5.56 4.64 4.70
C GLU A 49 -4.25 4.17 5.38
N LEU A 50 -3.23 5.03 5.40
CA LEU A 50 -1.94 4.73 6.06
C LEU A 50 -2.11 4.56 7.58
N LYS A 51 -2.81 5.48 8.25
CA LYS A 51 -3.14 5.33 9.70
C LYS A 51 -3.92 4.06 9.99
N LYS A 52 -4.86 3.71 9.10
CA LYS A 52 -5.64 2.47 9.16
C LYS A 52 -4.78 1.21 8.98
N ILE A 53 -3.74 1.27 8.16
CA ILE A 53 -2.75 0.19 7.98
C ILE A 53 -1.88 0.05 9.22
N GLU A 54 -1.35 1.16 9.76
CA GLU A 54 -0.53 1.17 10.98
C GLU A 54 -1.28 0.53 12.15
N LYS A 55 -2.49 1.00 12.43
CA LYS A 55 -3.34 0.43 13.49
C LYS A 55 -3.63 -1.07 13.29
N GLU A 56 -3.85 -1.50 12.04
CA GLU A 56 -4.05 -2.92 11.76
C GLU A 56 -2.78 -3.74 11.82
N LYS A 57 -1.61 -3.13 11.64
CA LYS A 57 -0.31 -3.80 11.70
C LYS A 57 0.13 -4.02 13.15
N GLU A 58 -0.06 -3.03 14.02
CA GLU A 58 0.30 -3.12 15.45
C GLU A 58 -0.45 -4.24 16.17
N GLY A 59 -1.73 -4.45 15.84
CA GLY A 59 -2.54 -5.52 16.47
C GLY A 59 -2.35 -6.92 15.89
N LYS A 60 -1.42 -7.11 14.94
CA LYS A 60 -1.23 -8.41 14.25
C LYS A 60 0.19 -8.94 14.46
N LEU A 61 0.27 -10.18 14.91
CA LEU A 61 1.52 -10.94 15.00
C LEU A 61 1.81 -11.56 13.64
N PHE A 62 2.95 -11.21 13.05
CA PHE A 62 3.46 -11.88 11.86
C PHE A 62 4.33 -13.05 12.30
N GLY A 63 4.19 -14.20 11.64
CA GLY A 63 5.03 -15.36 11.91
C GLY A 63 6.52 -15.03 11.71
N ALA A 64 7.35 -15.47 12.64
CA ALA A 64 8.79 -15.22 12.59
C ALA A 64 9.45 -15.97 11.42
N SER A 65 10.11 -15.23 10.54
CA SER A 65 10.92 -15.79 9.46
C SER A 65 12.38 -15.42 9.65
N GLY A 66 13.23 -16.41 9.87
CA GLY A 66 14.67 -16.23 10.07
C GLY A 66 15.40 -17.57 10.03
N LYS A 67 16.73 -17.53 9.90
CA LYS A 67 17.56 -18.71 10.15
C LYS A 67 17.94 -18.69 11.63
N HIS A 68 17.70 -19.79 12.33
CA HIS A 68 18.14 -19.96 13.71
C HIS A 68 19.39 -20.83 13.68
N THR A 69 20.52 -20.28 14.12
CA THR A 69 21.80 -20.97 14.18
C THR A 69 22.10 -21.28 15.65
N VAL A 70 22.29 -22.55 15.94
CA VAL A 70 22.71 -23.02 17.27
C VAL A 70 24.23 -23.19 17.24
N PHE A 71 24.90 -22.76 18.31
CA PHE A 71 26.34 -22.93 18.49
C PHE A 71 26.56 -24.08 19.47
N VAL A 72 27.47 -24.98 19.11
CA VAL A 72 27.88 -26.15 19.90
C VAL A 72 29.39 -26.11 20.09
N ASP A 73 29.88 -26.73 21.15
CA ASP A 73 31.29 -26.59 21.58
C ASP A 73 32.22 -27.60 20.90
N SER A 74 31.70 -28.77 20.50
CA SER A 74 32.47 -29.84 19.87
C SER A 74 31.93 -30.26 18.50
N ILE A 75 32.81 -30.82 17.67
CA ILE A 75 32.45 -31.36 16.34
C ILE A 75 31.54 -32.59 16.51
N GLU A 76 31.77 -33.40 17.54
CA GLU A 76 30.96 -34.58 17.86
C GLU A 76 29.51 -34.20 18.24
N GLU A 77 29.34 -33.13 19.03
CA GLU A 77 28.02 -32.55 19.33
C GLU A 77 27.34 -31.98 18.09
N GLN A 78 28.11 -31.44 17.15
CA GLN A 78 27.56 -30.94 15.88
C GLN A 78 26.98 -32.08 15.04
N GLU A 79 27.67 -33.23 14.97
CA GLU A 79 27.24 -34.39 14.19
C GLU A 79 26.05 -35.13 14.81
N SER A 80 25.97 -35.15 16.15
CA SER A 80 24.90 -35.82 16.91
C SER A 80 23.76 -34.89 17.31
N PHE A 81 23.74 -33.65 16.83
CA PHE A 81 22.79 -32.63 17.26
C PHE A 81 21.33 -33.01 16.95
N ASN A 82 20.53 -33.23 18.00
CA ASN A 82 19.08 -33.40 17.90
C ASN A 82 18.35 -32.15 18.43
N PRO A 83 17.59 -31.43 17.57
CA PRO A 83 16.84 -30.25 17.99
C PRO A 83 15.79 -30.53 19.09
N GLU A 84 15.17 -31.72 19.08
CA GLU A 84 14.12 -32.08 20.04
C GLU A 84 14.67 -32.18 21.47
N GLU A 85 15.81 -32.85 21.62
CA GLU A 85 16.52 -32.98 22.89
C GLU A 85 17.15 -31.66 23.33
N PHE A 86 17.71 -30.89 22.38
CA PHE A 86 18.34 -29.60 22.70
C PHE A 86 17.33 -28.57 23.23
N PHE A 87 16.12 -28.53 22.66
CA PHE A 87 15.07 -27.61 23.12
C PHE A 87 14.19 -28.21 24.22
N ASP A 88 14.28 -29.52 24.49
CA ASP A 88 13.40 -30.26 25.40
C ASP A 88 11.92 -30.07 25.02
N THR A 89 11.61 -30.25 23.74
CA THR A 89 10.27 -30.02 23.16
C THR A 89 9.83 -31.15 22.25
N ASP A 90 8.52 -31.34 22.10
CA ASP A 90 7.97 -32.33 21.16
C ASP A 90 8.25 -31.96 19.69
N ALA A 91 8.39 -32.98 18.84
CA ALA A 91 8.64 -32.84 17.42
C ALA A 91 7.61 -31.93 16.72
N ALA A 92 6.34 -32.02 17.12
CA ALA A 92 5.25 -31.22 16.53
C ALA A 92 5.35 -29.72 16.86
N LEU A 93 6.04 -29.36 17.95
CA LEU A 93 6.23 -27.98 18.40
C LEU A 93 7.51 -27.35 17.82
N LEU A 94 8.42 -28.15 17.26
CA LEU A 94 9.71 -27.68 16.75
C LEU A 94 9.55 -26.65 15.61
N ASP A 95 8.55 -26.88 14.74
CA ASP A 95 8.21 -25.98 13.64
C ASP A 95 7.55 -24.66 14.12
N ASN A 96 6.98 -24.64 15.32
CA ASN A 96 6.39 -23.44 15.88
C ASN A 96 7.49 -22.51 16.41
N ARG A 97 7.73 -21.39 15.75
CA ARG A 97 8.84 -20.50 16.14
C ARG A 97 8.50 -19.50 17.22
N GLU A 98 7.25 -19.05 17.26
CA GLU A 98 6.83 -18.00 18.19
C GLU A 98 6.56 -18.53 19.60
N ASN A 99 6.15 -19.79 19.71
CA ASN A 99 5.86 -20.41 21.00
C ASN A 99 6.27 -21.91 20.98
N ARG A 100 7.43 -22.22 21.57
CA ARG A 100 7.91 -23.58 21.83
C ARG A 100 7.87 -23.84 23.32
N LEU A 101 6.95 -24.71 23.74
CA LEU A 101 6.82 -25.12 25.13
C LEU A 101 7.76 -26.30 25.40
N ARG A 102 8.44 -26.26 26.55
CA ARG A 102 9.21 -27.40 27.05
C ARG A 102 8.29 -28.52 27.55
N MET A 103 8.81 -29.74 27.60
CA MET A 103 8.05 -30.90 28.08
C MET A 103 7.50 -30.68 29.49
N ASN A 104 8.32 -30.20 30.42
CA ASN A 104 7.85 -29.88 31.78
C ASN A 104 6.69 -28.87 31.80
N GLN A 105 6.76 -27.81 30.98
CA GLN A 105 5.72 -26.78 30.85
C GLN A 105 4.43 -27.34 30.24
N LEU A 106 4.55 -28.29 29.32
CA LEU A 106 3.41 -28.97 28.71
C LEU A 106 2.70 -29.88 29.73
N TYR A 107 3.45 -30.59 30.58
CA TYR A 107 2.89 -31.47 31.60
C TYR A 107 2.30 -30.73 32.80
N ASP A 108 2.94 -29.65 33.25
CA ASP A 108 2.48 -28.86 34.40
C ASP A 108 1.10 -28.21 34.16
N ASN A 109 0.71 -27.97 32.90
CA ASN A 109 -0.58 -27.38 32.46
C ASN A 109 -0.99 -26.05 33.14
N SER A 110 -0.15 -25.51 34.03
CA SER A 110 -0.42 -24.30 34.80
C SER A 110 -0.31 -23.07 33.90
N GLY A 111 -1.46 -22.52 33.50
CA GLY A 111 -1.53 -21.34 32.62
C GLY A 111 -1.84 -21.64 31.15
N LEU A 112 -2.03 -22.91 30.76
CA LEU A 112 -2.60 -23.26 29.46
C LEU A 112 -4.12 -23.06 29.48
N LEU A 113 -4.67 -22.55 28.38
CA LEU A 113 -6.12 -22.53 28.17
C LEU A 113 -6.63 -23.97 28.20
N THR A 114 -7.56 -24.28 29.10
CA THR A 114 -8.15 -25.62 29.22
C THR A 114 -8.74 -26.05 27.88
N SER A 115 -8.31 -27.21 27.39
CA SER A 115 -8.58 -27.76 26.05
C SER A 115 -10.06 -27.97 25.68
N ASN A 116 -10.99 -27.78 26.61
CA ASN A 116 -12.41 -28.05 26.42
C ASN A 116 -13.17 -26.96 25.63
N ASP A 117 -12.55 -25.82 25.32
CA ASP A 117 -13.22 -24.69 24.65
C ASP A 117 -12.93 -24.57 23.14
N LEU A 118 -12.07 -25.42 22.57
CA LEU A 118 -11.64 -25.32 21.17
C LEU A 118 -12.05 -26.55 20.34
N ASP A 119 -13.36 -26.69 20.12
CA ASP A 119 -13.88 -27.59 19.08
C ASP A 119 -13.25 -27.27 17.70
N ILE A 120 -13.09 -28.27 16.84
CA ILE A 120 -12.47 -28.13 15.51
C ILE A 120 -13.16 -27.04 14.69
N ASP A 121 -14.49 -26.91 14.81
CA ASP A 121 -15.25 -25.86 14.14
C ASP A 121 -14.90 -24.45 14.67
N THR A 122 -14.65 -24.30 15.98
CA THR A 122 -14.23 -23.02 16.56
C THR A 122 -12.84 -22.60 16.05
N LYS A 123 -11.90 -23.55 15.95
CA LYS A 123 -10.57 -23.32 15.37
C LYS A 123 -10.68 -22.87 13.91
N ASN A 124 -11.45 -23.59 13.09
CA ASN A 124 -11.68 -23.23 11.70
C ASN A 124 -12.28 -21.82 11.55
N LYS A 125 -13.26 -21.46 12.42
CA LYS A 125 -13.83 -20.11 12.45
C LYS A 125 -12.80 -19.04 12.82
N LEU A 126 -11.90 -19.30 13.77
CA LEU A 126 -10.83 -18.37 14.14
C LEU A 126 -9.83 -18.17 13.00
N ASP A 127 -9.43 -19.25 12.33
CA ASP A 127 -8.49 -19.17 11.21
C ASP A 127 -9.10 -18.46 9.99
N LEU A 128 -10.39 -18.68 9.72
CA LEU A 128 -11.13 -17.90 8.72
C LEU A 128 -11.18 -16.41 9.08
N LYS A 129 -11.36 -16.05 10.36
CA LYS A 129 -11.33 -14.65 10.83
C LYS A 129 -9.94 -14.05 10.61
N LYS A 130 -8.86 -14.75 10.97
CA LYS A 130 -7.47 -14.31 10.73
C LYS A 130 -7.23 -14.07 9.24
N LEU A 131 -7.61 -15.02 8.38
CA LEU A 131 -7.44 -14.89 6.93
C LEU A 131 -8.18 -13.67 6.36
N LYS A 132 -9.41 -13.41 6.82
CA LYS A 132 -10.18 -12.21 6.43
C LYS A 132 -9.45 -10.92 6.83
N GLN A 133 -8.86 -10.87 8.02
CA GLN A 133 -8.10 -9.71 8.50
C GLN A 133 -6.81 -9.49 7.69
N TYR A 134 -6.12 -10.55 7.27
CA TYR A 134 -4.95 -10.43 6.39
C TYR A 134 -5.34 -9.98 4.98
N LYS A 135 -6.39 -10.54 4.39
CA LYS A 135 -6.93 -10.09 3.09
C LYS A 135 -7.35 -8.62 3.13
N LEU A 136 -7.94 -8.17 4.24
CA LEU A 136 -8.29 -6.77 4.45
C LEU A 136 -7.03 -5.88 4.43
N LEU A 137 -6.00 -6.24 5.20
CA LEU A 137 -4.73 -5.50 5.25
C LEU A 137 -4.06 -5.44 3.88
N GLN A 138 -4.03 -6.56 3.15
CA GLN A 138 -3.48 -6.63 1.80
C GLN A 138 -4.22 -5.67 0.85
N ARG A 139 -5.55 -5.63 0.91
CA ARG A 139 -6.36 -4.69 0.13
C ARG A 139 -6.04 -3.24 0.48
N ARG A 140 -5.86 -2.92 1.77
CA ARG A 140 -5.47 -1.57 2.22
C ARG A 140 -4.10 -1.17 1.70
N LEU A 141 -3.10 -2.05 1.81
CA LEU A 141 -1.75 -1.83 1.29
C LEU A 141 -1.76 -1.57 -0.22
N LYS A 142 -2.53 -2.37 -0.98
CA LYS A 142 -2.69 -2.16 -2.43
C LYS A 142 -3.29 -0.79 -2.73
N LYS A 143 -4.35 -0.42 -2.01
CA LYS A 143 -5.03 0.88 -2.16
C LYS A 143 -4.13 2.06 -1.81
N GLU A 144 -3.32 1.97 -0.74
CA GLU A 144 -2.35 3.02 -0.39
C GLU A 144 -1.34 3.21 -1.52
N LYS A 145 -0.84 2.11 -2.09
CA LYS A 145 0.09 2.15 -3.22
C LYS A 145 -0.52 2.82 -4.45
N GLU A 146 -1.75 2.47 -4.81
CA GLU A 146 -2.49 3.11 -5.91
C GLU A 146 -2.69 4.61 -5.66
N LEU A 147 -3.14 5.00 -4.45
CA LEU A 147 -3.31 6.40 -4.09
C LEU A 147 -1.98 7.18 -4.12
N LYS A 148 -0.87 6.55 -3.70
CA LYS A 148 0.47 7.13 -3.75
C LYS A 148 0.95 7.37 -5.18
N GLU A 149 0.66 6.43 -6.09
CA GLU A 149 0.97 6.58 -7.51
C GLU A 149 0.19 7.74 -8.14
N VAL A 150 -1.13 7.82 -7.85
CA VAL A 150 -1.99 8.91 -8.30
C VAL A 150 -1.53 10.25 -7.73
N GLU A 151 -1.25 10.35 -6.42
CA GLU A 151 -0.71 11.55 -5.77
C GLU A 151 0.58 12.02 -6.47
N SER A 152 1.49 11.10 -6.78
CA SER A 152 2.74 11.38 -7.50
C SER A 152 2.50 11.90 -8.92
N ILE A 153 1.53 11.34 -9.66
CA ILE A 153 1.19 11.82 -11.00
C ILE A 153 0.58 13.23 -10.95
N MET A 154 -0.37 13.44 -10.04
CA MET A 154 -1.08 14.71 -9.92
C MET A 154 -0.15 15.83 -9.43
N SER A 155 0.71 15.56 -8.44
CA SER A 155 1.72 16.51 -7.96
C SER A 155 2.73 16.87 -9.06
N LYS A 156 3.19 15.91 -9.86
CA LYS A 156 4.04 16.19 -11.04
C LYS A 156 3.34 17.08 -12.06
N ASN A 157 2.05 16.85 -12.30
CA ASN A 157 1.26 17.70 -13.22
C ASN A 157 1.10 19.12 -12.66
N LEU A 158 0.90 19.27 -11.35
CA LEU A 158 0.85 20.57 -10.69
C LEU A 158 2.20 21.31 -10.80
N GLU A 159 3.32 20.62 -10.62
CA GLU A 159 4.66 21.21 -10.77
C GLU A 159 4.92 21.68 -12.21
N LYS A 160 4.43 20.94 -13.22
CA LYS A 160 4.49 21.38 -14.62
C LYS A 160 3.74 22.69 -14.86
N MET A 161 2.68 22.98 -14.10
CA MET A 161 1.90 24.22 -14.24
C MET A 161 2.53 25.41 -13.51
N LYS A 162 3.54 25.18 -12.67
CA LYS A 162 4.27 26.28 -12.02
C LYS A 162 5.18 27.00 -13.02
N LYS A 163 5.55 28.23 -12.65
CA LYS A 163 6.49 29.06 -13.43
C LYS A 163 7.89 28.44 -13.39
N GLY A 164 8.65 28.64 -14.46
CA GLY A 164 10.02 28.16 -14.61
C GLY A 164 10.25 27.54 -15.99
N ASN A 165 11.45 27.76 -16.53
CA ASN A 165 11.85 27.19 -17.81
C ASN A 165 12.07 25.68 -17.66
N LYS A 166 11.35 24.90 -18.47
CA LYS A 166 11.40 23.43 -18.45
C LYS A 166 11.54 22.86 -19.85
N LYS A 167 12.32 21.78 -19.98
CA LYS A 167 12.48 20.99 -21.21
C LYS A 167 11.87 19.61 -21.02
N LYS A 168 11.08 19.16 -22.00
CA LYS A 168 10.60 17.77 -22.09
C LYS A 168 11.75 16.90 -22.59
N VAL A 169 12.06 15.84 -21.86
CA VAL A 169 13.10 14.85 -22.19
C VAL A 169 12.42 13.48 -22.24
N VAL A 170 12.82 12.65 -23.18
CA VAL A 170 12.33 11.28 -23.33
C VAL A 170 13.51 10.36 -23.06
N ASP A 171 13.36 9.43 -22.12
CA ASP A 171 14.37 8.43 -21.81
C ASP A 171 14.44 7.36 -22.91
N SER A 172 15.50 6.54 -22.90
CA SER A 172 15.66 5.40 -23.82
C SER A 172 14.48 4.43 -23.78
N ASN A 173 13.79 4.33 -22.64
CA ASN A 173 12.61 3.48 -22.44
C ASN A 173 11.28 4.16 -22.89
N GLY A 174 11.35 5.32 -23.56
CA GLY A 174 10.18 6.08 -24.02
C GLY A 174 9.44 6.88 -22.93
N LYS A 175 9.94 6.86 -21.69
CA LYS A 175 9.32 7.58 -20.57
C LYS A 175 9.61 9.07 -20.64
N VAL A 176 8.57 9.90 -20.47
CA VAL A 176 8.68 11.35 -20.53
C VAL A 176 8.99 11.94 -19.15
N HIS A 177 10.07 12.71 -19.07
CA HIS A 177 10.46 13.50 -17.92
C HIS A 177 10.55 14.99 -18.28
N PHE A 178 10.38 15.86 -17.29
CA PHE A 178 10.57 17.30 -17.46
C PHE A 178 11.79 17.72 -16.64
N LYS A 179 12.75 18.39 -17.28
CA LYS A 179 13.95 18.93 -16.64
C LYS A 179 13.83 20.44 -16.57
N TRP A 180 13.91 21.01 -15.38
CA TRP A 180 13.92 22.45 -15.19
C TRP A 180 15.33 23.01 -15.44
N LYS A 181 15.42 24.24 -15.95
CA LYS A 181 16.68 24.98 -16.05
C LYS A 181 17.26 25.15 -14.64
N ASN A 182 18.58 25.04 -14.50
CA ASN A 182 19.24 25.27 -13.22
C ASN A 182 19.24 26.77 -12.90
N GLU A 183 18.14 27.23 -12.32
CA GLU A 183 17.90 28.63 -11.98
C GLU A 183 17.30 28.69 -10.57
N ARG A 184 17.94 29.46 -9.67
CA ARG A 184 17.43 29.65 -8.32
C ARG A 184 16.14 30.47 -8.40
N LYS A 185 15.08 30.00 -7.73
CA LYS A 185 13.86 30.80 -7.55
C LYS A 185 14.24 32.06 -6.77
N ARG A 186 13.94 33.23 -7.36
CA ARG A 186 14.09 34.53 -6.69
C ARG A 186 13.05 34.69 -5.60
#